data_AF-A0A2M9P6T5-F1
#
_entry.id   AF-A0A2M9P6T5-F1
#
_cell.length_a   1.000
_cell.length_b   1.000
_cell.length_c   1.000
_cell.angle_alpha   90.00
_cell.angle_beta   90.00
_cell.angle_gamma   90.00
#
_symmetry.space_group_name_H-M   'P 1'
#
loop_
_entity.id
_entity.type
_entity.pdbx_description
1 polymer ?
#
loop_
_entity_poly.entity_id
_entity_poly.type
_entity_poly.pdbx_seq_one_letter_code
_entity_poly.pdbx_strand_id
1 'polypeptide(L)' 'MAVDSVATAVGQSPKDDALLRVITDALPVGVAYVDQDKIYRFANQRFAAAYGFSPEEILGKHA' A
#
# COMPACT_ATOMS: atom_id res chain seq x y z
N MET A 1 -19.81 -8.13 -4.09
CA MET A 1 -18.97 -7.07 -4.71
C MET A 1 -17.58 -7.65 -4.84
N ALA A 2 -17.12 -7.88 -6.06
CA ALA A 2 -15.81 -8.45 -6.36
C ALA A 2 -14.99 -7.38 -7.06
N VAL A 3 -13.87 -7.01 -6.46
CA VAL A 3 -12.70 -6.25 -6.97
C VAL A 3 -11.79 -6.10 -5.74
N ASP A 4 -10.49 -6.34 -5.68
CA ASP A 4 -9.49 -6.62 -6.71
C ASP A 4 -8.26 -7.24 -6.01
N SER A 5 -7.48 -7.95 -6.83
CA SER A 5 -6.25 -8.67 -6.51
C SER A 5 -5.28 -7.88 -5.59
N VAL A 6 -5.05 -8.37 -4.37
CA VAL A 6 -3.90 -7.93 -3.53
C VAL A 6 -2.63 -8.49 -4.17
N ALA A 7 -1.92 -7.63 -4.91
CA ALA A 7 -0.55 -7.93 -5.32
C ALA A 7 0.38 -7.66 -4.12
N THR A 8 0.66 -8.71 -3.34
CA THR A 8 1.63 -8.64 -2.24
C THR A 8 3.05 -8.58 -2.81
N ALA A 9 3.59 -7.37 -3.00
CA ALA A 9 5.01 -7.18 -3.26
C ALA A 9 5.76 -7.20 -1.92
N VAL A 10 6.59 -8.22 -1.68
CA VAL A 10 7.47 -8.30 -0.51
C VAL A 10 8.75 -7.51 -0.82
N GLY A 11 8.91 -6.33 -0.22
CA GLY A 11 10.11 -5.50 -0.32
C GLY A 11 10.72 -5.24 1.05
N GLN A 12 11.91 -5.79 1.31
CA GLN A 12 12.66 -5.61 2.56
C GLN A 12 13.76 -4.55 2.35
N SER A 13 13.48 -3.25 2.42
CA SER A 13 14.48 -2.19 2.70
C SER A 13 13.88 -0.76 2.78
N PRO A 14 14.19 0.05 3.81
CA PRO A 14 13.64 1.42 3.99
C PRO A 14 14.10 2.46 2.95
N LYS A 15 14.95 2.10 1.98
CA LYS A 15 15.35 2.97 0.86
C LYS A 15 14.43 2.85 -0.36
N ASP A 16 13.55 1.85 -0.38
CA ASP A 16 12.73 1.51 -1.54
C ASP A 16 11.33 2.13 -1.48
N ASP A 17 10.88 2.64 -0.32
CA ASP A 17 9.51 3.13 -0.12
C ASP A 17 9.13 4.29 -1.06
N ALA A 18 10.07 5.21 -1.33
CA ALA A 18 9.81 6.35 -2.21
C ALA A 18 9.74 5.93 -3.69
N LEU A 19 10.61 5.01 -4.12
CA LEU A 19 10.64 4.51 -5.50
C LEU A 19 9.42 3.61 -5.76
N LEU A 20 9.07 2.76 -4.79
CA LEU A 20 7.85 1.96 -4.81
C LEU A 20 6.60 2.84 -4.87
N ARG A 21 6.57 3.99 -4.17
CA ARG A 21 5.47 4.96 -4.27
C ARG A 21 5.28 5.49 -5.68
N VAL A 22 6.37 5.92 -6.32
CA VAL A 22 6.33 6.47 -7.68
C VAL A 22 5.89 5.42 -8.70
N ILE A 23 6.39 4.17 -8.58
CA ILE A 23 6.04 3.10 -9.51
C ILE A 23 4.59 2.64 -9.30
N THR A 24 4.13 2.55 -8.05
CA THR A 24 2.78 2.06 -7.73
C THR A 24 1.68 3.09 -7.92
N ASP A 25 1.95 4.39 -7.78
CA ASP A 25 0.98 5.45 -8.09
C ASP A 25 0.73 5.59 -9.61
N ALA A 26 1.68 5.16 -10.45
CA ALA A 26 1.51 5.13 -11.91
C ALA A 26 0.63 3.97 -12.40
N LEU A 27 0.35 2.97 -11.55
CA LEU A 27 -0.49 1.83 -11.90
C LEU A 27 -1.96 2.09 -11.49
N PRO A 28 -2.95 1.66 -12.27
CA PRO A 28 -4.37 1.84 -11.93
C PRO A 28 -4.85 0.95 -10.76
N VAL A 29 -3.93 0.26 -10.06
CA VAL A 29 -4.23 -0.71 -8.99
C VAL A 29 -3.85 -0.15 -7.61
N GLY A 30 -4.61 -0.53 -6.58
CA GLY A 30 -4.26 -0.25 -5.19
C GLY A 30 -3.17 -1.19 -4.70
N VAL A 31 -2.12 -0.65 -4.10
CA VAL A 31 -1.00 -1.42 -3.51
C VAL A 31 -0.81 -1.01 -2.05
N ALA A 32 -0.76 -2.00 -1.16
CA ALA A 32 -0.40 -1.82 0.23
C ALA A 32 0.60 -2.91 0.65
N TYR A 33 1.55 -2.55 1.51
CA TYR A 33 2.50 -3.47 2.12
C TYR A 33 2.28 -3.50 3.63
N VAL A 34 2.25 -4.72 4.14
CA VAL A 34 2.02 -5.05 5.55
C VAL A 34 3.22 -5.85 6.04
N ASP A 35 3.77 -5.49 7.19
CA ASP A 35 4.88 -6.21 7.80
C ASP A 35 4.43 -7.48 8.54
N GLN A 36 5.38 -8.17 9.19
CA GLN A 36 5.13 -9.40 9.95
C GLN A 36 4.20 -9.19 11.16
N ASP A 37 4.14 -7.97 11.68
CA ASP A 37 3.29 -7.58 12.80
C ASP A 37 1.87 -7.16 12.34
N LYS A 38 1.57 -7.38 11.05
CA LYS A 38 0.32 -6.97 10.40
C LYS A 38 0.10 -5.46 10.36
N ILE A 39 1.18 -4.68 10.36
CA ILE A 39 1.12 -3.22 10.31
C ILE A 39 1.33 -2.73 8.87
N TYR A 40 0.45 -1.87 8.38
CA TYR A 40 0.62 -1.20 7.10
C TYR A 40 1.85 -0.29 7.13
N ARG A 41 2.88 -0.66 6.38
CA ARG A 41 4.11 0.13 6.20
C ARG A 41 4.08 0.97 4.94
N PHE A 42 3.23 0.60 3.99
CA PHE A 42 3.03 1.37 2.77
C PHE A 42 1.59 1.22 2.28
N ALA A 43 1.03 2.30 1.76
CA ALA A 43 -0.20 2.30 0.97
C ALA A 43 -0.06 3.38 -0.11
N ASN A 44 -0.37 3.03 -1.37
CA ASN A 44 -0.44 4.01 -2.45
C ASN A 44 -1.77 4.79 -2.41
N GLN A 45 -1.84 5.91 -3.12
CA GLN A 45 -3.04 6.76 -3.11
C GLN A 45 -4.28 6.00 -3.61
N ARG A 46 -4.10 5.11 -4.59
CA ARG A 46 -5.19 4.33 -5.18
C ARG A 46 -5.81 3.35 -4.19
N PHE A 47 -4.98 2.67 -3.40
CA PHE A 47 -5.44 1.79 -2.32
C PHE A 47 -6.22 2.60 -1.29
N ALA A 48 -5.65 3.70 -0.81
CA ALA A 48 -6.28 4.51 0.21
C ALA A 48 -7.63 5.08 -0.25
N ALA A 49 -7.69 5.59 -1.48
CA ALA A 49 -8.92 6.11 -2.09
C ALA A 49 -10.00 5.03 -2.25
N ALA A 50 -9.64 3.76 -2.50
CA ALA A 50 -10.62 2.67 -2.56
C ALA A 50 -11.33 2.42 -1.22
N TYR A 51 -10.66 2.73 -0.10
CA TYR A 51 -11.23 2.63 1.25
C TYR A 51 -11.71 3.98 1.80
N GLY A 52 -11.63 5.06 1.02
CA GLY A 52 -12.03 6.40 1.45
C GLY A 52 -11.10 7.06 2.47
N PHE A 53 -9.84 6.60 2.55
CA PHE A 53 -8.81 7.15 3.43
C PHE A 53 -7.69 7.81 2.63
N SER A 54 -6.87 8.60 3.31
CA SER A 54 -5.55 8.99 2.83
C SER A 54 -4.51 7.91 3.19
N PRO A 55 -3.39 7.79 2.44
CA PRO A 55 -2.32 6.87 2.79
C PRO A 55 -1.81 7.06 4.22
N GLU A 56 -1.69 8.31 4.65
CA GLU A 56 -1.24 8.70 5.99
C GLU A 56 -2.15 8.16 7.10
N GLU A 57 -3.44 8.05 6.82
CA GLU A 57 -4.40 7.44 7.75
C GLU A 57 -4.32 5.92 7.79
N ILE A 58 -3.69 5.27 6.81
CA ILE A 58 -3.54 3.81 6.75
C ILE A 58 -2.20 3.39 7.36
N LEU A 59 -1.15 4.17 7.14
CA LEU A 59 0.19 3.88 7.63
C LEU A 59 0.20 3.72 9.16
N GLY A 60 0.82 2.64 9.65
CA GLY A 60 0.90 2.33 11.08
C GLY A 60 -0.35 1.66 11.66
N LYS A 61 -1.43 1.48 10.88
CA LYS A 61 -2.61 0.71 11.33
C LYS A 61 -2.42 -0.79 11.12
N HIS A 62 -3.20 -1.58 11.86
CA HIS A 62 -3.26 -3.02 11.67
C HIS A 62 -4.19 -3.36 10.50
N ALA A 63 -3.79 -4.35 9.70
CA ALA A 63 -4.55 -4.90 8.58
C ALA A 63 -5.66 -5.87 9.01
#